data_AF-A0A352KJ34-F1
#
_entry.id   AF-A0A352KJ34-F1
#
_cell.length_a   1.000
_cell.length_b   1.000
_cell.length_c   1.000
_cell.angle_alpha   90.00
_cell.angle_beta   90.00
_cell.angle_gamma   90.00
#
_symmetry.space_group_name_H-M   'P 1'
#
loop_
_entity.id
_entity.type
_entity.pdbx_description
1 polymer ?
#
loop_
_entity_poly.entity_id
_entity_poly.type
_entity_poly.pdbx_seq_one_letter_code
_entity_poly.pdbx_strand_id
1 'polypeptide(L)'
;MRKRIYFCNNGGFDLSAMLTFGVSAKESSDSIGKFGTGFKYAVAITLRLGGEILVRSGDEEYNFSYVEKVIRGKSFNVVTVNGKEAGFTTALGSHWEPWQAFRELYCNCLDESGITSDSPLDQFDTIIEVACEQIYLAYQNKSNYFIESTPIYADRNVEIHNDSRPYFYYKGVAVCRSGKSIYSYNILRDVDLTEDRTAKYPHHDIERKIAISIATCDDPKIIEDILLSRLEYDNAINYSASSTASSEFISKCRQLISSDRCIPEAAFTLLNRLCDEAGEWPEVELNNVEQAMIDKSVAFLRALGEPVDDYDIKTVKGLGDNCMGRAFDGRIYLSKIPFQLGTKQVASTILEEYVHLKHGCPDFSREIQSWLFDKILSIGESINGEPL
;
A
#
# COMPACT_ATOMS: atom_id res chain seq x y z
N MET A 1 43.75 -5.59 -3.07
CA MET A 1 43.51 -4.15 -2.80
C MET A 1 42.03 -4.00 -2.51
N ARG A 2 41.61 -3.32 -1.43
CA ARG A 2 40.18 -3.10 -1.14
C ARG A 2 39.59 -2.19 -2.22
N LYS A 3 38.40 -2.51 -2.74
CA LYS A 3 37.70 -1.67 -3.71
C LYS A 3 37.27 -0.36 -3.04
N ARG A 4 37.29 0.74 -3.80
CA ARG A 4 37.02 2.09 -3.31
C ARG A 4 35.89 2.75 -4.11
N ILE A 5 35.16 3.64 -3.44
CA ILE A 5 34.21 4.56 -4.06
C ILE A 5 34.58 5.96 -3.61
N TYR A 6 34.41 6.92 -4.50
CA TYR A 6 34.64 8.33 -4.28
C TYR A 6 33.31 9.06 -4.45
N PHE A 7 32.93 9.86 -3.45
CA PHE A 7 31.81 10.81 -3.52
C PHE A 7 32.42 12.21 -3.58
N CYS A 8 32.21 12.92 -4.68
CA CYS A 8 32.95 14.12 -5.01
C CYS A 8 32.00 15.31 -5.19
N ASN A 9 32.17 16.34 -4.37
CA ASN A 9 31.29 17.51 -4.29
C ASN A 9 32.07 18.82 -4.51
N ASN A 10 31.37 19.83 -5.02
CA ASN A 10 31.86 21.20 -5.02
C ASN A 10 31.47 21.87 -3.70
N GLY A 11 32.37 22.64 -3.09
CA GLY A 11 32.23 23.20 -1.75
C GLY A 11 33.11 22.52 -0.69
N GLY A 12 33.47 23.31 0.33
CA GLY A 12 34.34 22.86 1.42
C GLY A 12 33.62 22.00 2.46
N PHE A 13 34.33 21.02 2.99
CA PHE A 13 33.85 20.14 4.05
C PHE A 13 34.00 20.82 5.42
N ASP A 14 32.89 21.22 6.03
CA ASP A 14 32.89 21.74 7.40
C ASP A 14 32.83 20.59 8.41
N LEU A 15 33.99 20.23 8.98
CA LEU A 15 34.08 19.20 10.01
C LEU A 15 33.19 19.51 11.24
N SER A 16 33.06 20.78 11.63
CA SER A 16 32.24 21.16 12.79
C SER A 16 30.77 20.91 12.52
N ALA A 17 30.28 21.25 11.33
CA ALA A 17 28.92 20.93 10.91
C ALA A 17 28.68 19.41 10.84
N MET A 18 29.69 18.64 10.44
CA MET A 18 29.60 17.18 10.30
C MET A 18 29.66 16.42 11.62
N LEU A 19 30.32 16.96 12.64
CA LEU A 19 30.47 16.31 13.95
C LEU A 19 29.44 16.78 14.99
N THR A 20 28.96 18.03 14.90
CA THR A 20 28.03 18.60 15.89
C THR A 20 26.62 18.04 15.71
N PHE A 21 25.96 17.63 16.79
CA PHE A 21 24.55 17.19 16.74
C PHE A 21 23.62 18.40 16.66
N GLY A 22 22.56 18.30 15.84
CA GLY A 22 21.56 19.36 15.69
C GLY A 22 21.92 20.47 14.70
N VAL A 23 23.06 20.37 14.01
CA VAL A 23 23.40 21.27 12.90
C VAL A 23 22.80 20.71 11.61
N SER A 24 21.81 21.41 11.05
CA SER A 24 21.30 21.20 9.70
C SER A 24 21.24 22.53 8.99
N ALA A 25 22.08 22.71 7.96
CA ALA A 25 22.12 23.93 7.15
C ALA A 25 21.18 23.87 5.93
N LYS A 26 20.45 22.77 5.74
CA LYS A 26 19.53 22.59 4.60
C LYS A 26 18.19 23.25 4.90
N GLU A 27 17.84 24.28 4.13
CA GLU A 27 16.59 25.05 4.26
C GLU A 27 15.45 24.54 3.37
N SER A 28 15.73 23.68 2.38
CA SER A 28 14.70 23.19 1.44
C SER A 28 14.05 21.88 1.91
N SER A 29 12.73 21.78 1.72
CA SER A 29 11.96 20.55 1.93
C SER A 29 12.29 19.43 0.91
N ASP A 30 13.05 19.76 -0.12
CA ASP A 30 13.33 18.89 -1.27
C ASP A 30 14.68 18.17 -1.16
N SER A 31 15.49 18.48 -0.15
CA SER A 31 16.78 17.80 0.04
C SER A 31 16.57 16.33 0.40
N ILE A 32 17.27 15.45 -0.31
CA ILE A 32 17.12 14.00 -0.17
C ILE A 32 17.94 13.49 1.03
N GLY A 33 19.13 14.03 1.24
CA GLY A 33 20.05 13.63 2.33
C GLY A 33 19.97 14.51 3.59
N LYS A 34 20.22 13.95 4.77
CA LYS A 34 20.43 14.72 6.02
C LYS A 34 21.91 15.11 6.15
N PHE A 35 22.24 16.37 5.87
CA PHE A 35 23.57 16.91 6.11
C PHE A 35 23.96 16.76 7.59
N GLY A 36 25.21 16.37 7.86
CA GLY A 36 25.72 16.12 9.21
C GLY A 36 25.28 14.79 9.82
N THR A 37 23.99 14.59 10.10
CA THR A 37 23.52 13.38 10.81
C THR A 37 23.73 12.12 9.96
N GLY A 38 23.33 12.13 8.69
CA GLY A 38 23.50 10.97 7.79
C GLY A 38 24.96 10.58 7.56
N PHE A 39 25.86 11.57 7.52
CA PHE A 39 27.30 11.33 7.38
C PHE A 39 27.88 10.57 8.57
N LYS A 40 27.51 10.91 9.81
CA LYS A 40 27.95 10.17 11.02
C LYS A 40 27.52 8.70 10.99
N TYR A 41 26.29 8.44 10.55
CA TYR A 41 25.79 7.08 10.34
C TYR A 41 26.65 6.33 9.30
N ALA A 42 26.92 6.95 8.15
CA ALA A 42 27.75 6.35 7.11
C ALA A 42 29.18 6.03 7.59
N VAL A 43 29.81 6.94 8.34
CA VAL A 43 31.12 6.71 8.98
C VAL A 43 31.05 5.52 9.95
N ALA A 44 30.09 5.53 10.88
CA ALA A 44 29.95 4.50 11.90
C ALA A 44 29.74 3.10 11.28
N ILE A 45 28.89 3.01 10.25
CA ILE A 45 28.59 1.77 9.53
C ILE A 45 29.82 1.29 8.76
N THR A 46 30.52 2.18 8.05
CA THR A 46 31.74 1.85 7.29
C THR A 46 32.81 1.25 8.20
N LEU A 47 33.08 1.89 9.34
CA LEU A 47 34.06 1.42 10.32
C LEU A 47 33.61 0.11 11.00
N ARG A 48 32.31 -0.04 11.30
CA ARG A 48 31.74 -1.29 11.85
C ARG A 48 31.91 -2.48 10.89
N LEU A 49 31.84 -2.24 9.59
CA LEU A 49 32.06 -3.23 8.54
C LEU A 49 33.55 -3.51 8.28
N GLY A 50 34.46 -2.88 9.03
CA GLY A 50 35.91 -3.02 8.88
C GLY A 50 36.49 -2.28 7.67
N GLY A 51 35.73 -1.35 7.09
CA GLY A 51 36.16 -0.47 6.02
C GLY A 51 36.93 0.76 6.52
N GLU A 52 37.36 1.59 5.57
CA GLU A 52 38.06 2.85 5.81
C GLU A 52 37.28 4.00 5.15
N ILE A 53 37.28 5.18 5.78
CA ILE A 53 36.69 6.39 5.21
C ILE A 53 37.62 7.59 5.43
N LEU A 54 37.95 8.26 4.34
CA LEU A 54 38.84 9.41 4.28
C LEU A 54 38.08 10.56 3.61
N VAL A 55 38.19 11.78 4.15
CA VAL A 55 37.66 12.97 3.50
C VAL A 55 38.82 13.92 3.19
N ARG A 56 38.97 14.30 1.93
CA ARG A 56 39.88 15.35 1.49
C ARG A 56 39.05 16.58 1.15
N SER A 57 39.40 17.74 1.69
CA SER A 57 38.77 19.00 1.33
C SER A 57 39.77 20.14 1.28
N GLY A 58 40.01 20.71 0.09
CA GLY A 58 41.14 21.62 -0.13
C GLY A 58 42.48 20.97 0.28
N ASP A 59 43.24 21.65 1.15
CA ASP A 59 44.51 21.15 1.71
C ASP A 59 44.34 20.27 2.96
N GLU A 60 43.11 20.05 3.42
CA GLU A 60 42.82 19.33 4.64
C GLU A 60 42.45 17.86 4.36
N GLU A 61 42.95 16.97 5.22
CA GLU A 61 42.66 15.54 5.19
C GLU A 61 42.10 15.08 6.53
N TYR A 62 40.97 14.38 6.49
CA TYR A 62 40.24 13.88 7.64
C TYR A 62 40.14 12.36 7.57
N ASN A 63 41.01 11.67 8.31
CA ASN A 63 41.01 10.22 8.44
C ASN A 63 40.12 9.79 9.61
N PHE A 64 39.04 9.06 9.30
CA PHE A 64 38.15 8.51 10.30
C PHE A 64 38.58 7.10 10.69
N SER A 65 38.72 6.89 12.00
CA SER A 65 39.09 5.60 12.61
C SER A 65 38.29 5.40 13.90
N TYR A 66 38.64 4.39 14.69
CA TYR A 66 38.07 4.21 16.03
C TYR A 66 39.12 3.75 17.03
N VAL A 67 38.85 4.02 18.31
CA VAL A 67 39.60 3.50 19.44
C VAL A 67 38.66 2.76 20.38
N GLU A 68 39.11 1.63 20.92
CA GLU A 68 38.36 0.88 21.91
C GLU A 68 38.39 1.62 23.26
N LYS A 69 37.22 1.85 23.86
CA LYS A 69 37.09 2.47 25.18
C LYS A 69 36.05 1.74 26.03
N VAL A 70 36.36 1.59 27.31
CA VAL A 70 35.41 1.08 28.30
C VAL A 70 34.59 2.23 28.87
N ILE A 71 33.29 2.24 28.61
CA ILE A 71 32.33 3.22 29.11
C ILE A 71 31.29 2.47 29.94
N ARG A 72 31.19 2.80 31.24
CA ARG A 72 30.27 2.15 32.19
C ARG A 72 30.39 0.60 32.16
N GLY A 73 31.62 0.10 32.11
CA GLY A 73 31.92 -1.34 32.15
C GLY A 73 31.66 -2.10 30.84
N LYS A 74 31.30 -1.42 29.74
CA LYS A 74 31.15 -2.02 28.41
C LYS A 74 32.18 -1.44 27.45
N SER A 75 32.71 -2.27 26.56
CA SER A 75 33.61 -1.82 25.51
C SER A 75 32.83 -1.23 24.33
N PHE A 76 33.29 -0.08 23.84
CA PHE A 76 32.75 0.60 22.66
C PHE A 76 33.90 1.06 21.76
N ASN A 77 33.70 0.97 20.46
CA ASN A 77 34.59 1.57 19.46
C ASN A 77 34.18 3.02 19.23
N VAL A 78 34.84 3.95 19.90
CA VAL A 78 34.61 5.40 19.79
C VAL A 78 35.28 5.90 18.51
N VAL A 79 34.51 6.59 17.66
CA VAL A 79 35.01 7.11 16.39
C VAL A 79 35.93 8.29 16.64
N THR A 80 37.02 8.36 15.88
CA THR A 80 38.02 9.43 15.92
C THR A 80 38.25 10.02 14.54
N VAL A 81 38.52 11.32 14.47
CA VAL A 81 39.02 12.02 13.28
C VAL A 81 40.45 12.47 13.56
N ASN A 82 41.40 12.00 12.76
CA ASN A 82 42.83 12.30 12.95
C ASN A 82 43.29 12.04 14.40
N GLY A 83 42.79 10.97 15.02
CA GLY A 83 43.09 10.57 16.40
C GLY A 83 42.33 11.31 17.50
N LYS A 84 41.52 12.32 17.19
CA LYS A 84 40.67 13.05 18.15
C LYS A 84 39.25 12.49 18.15
N GLU A 85 38.60 12.38 19.31
CA GLU A 85 37.27 11.77 19.42
C GLU A 85 36.18 12.61 18.75
N ALA A 86 35.33 11.95 17.96
CA ALA A 86 34.27 12.57 17.16
C ALA A 86 32.91 12.66 17.90
N GLY A 87 32.82 12.11 19.12
CA GLY A 87 31.62 12.17 19.97
C GLY A 87 30.55 11.11 19.70
N PHE A 88 30.84 10.11 18.85
CA PHE A 88 29.94 8.98 18.58
C PHE A 88 30.74 7.66 18.45
N THR A 89 30.03 6.53 18.33
CA THR A 89 30.63 5.18 18.28
C THR A 89 30.21 4.45 17.01
N THR A 90 30.90 3.36 16.66
CA THR A 90 30.49 2.49 15.54
C THR A 90 29.15 1.77 15.78
N ALA A 91 28.61 1.83 17.00
CA ALA A 91 27.27 1.33 17.32
C ALA A 91 26.14 2.27 16.86
N LEU A 92 26.45 3.51 16.45
CA LEU A 92 25.48 4.41 15.84
C LEU A 92 24.87 3.74 14.59
N GLY A 93 23.54 3.70 14.53
CA GLY A 93 22.81 3.02 13.46
C GLY A 93 23.11 1.54 13.38
N SER A 94 23.18 0.84 14.51
CA SER A 94 23.40 -0.61 14.55
C SER A 94 22.37 -1.42 13.75
N HIS A 95 21.17 -0.87 13.54
CA HIS A 95 20.10 -1.45 12.74
C HIS A 95 20.20 -1.12 11.23
N TRP A 96 21.10 -0.22 10.82
CA TRP A 96 21.24 0.17 9.43
C TRP A 96 22.01 -0.88 8.62
N GLU A 97 21.51 -1.17 7.43
CA GLU A 97 22.14 -1.98 6.41
C GLU A 97 23.21 -1.19 5.63
N PRO A 98 24.20 -1.86 5.00
CA PRO A 98 25.26 -1.19 4.24
C PRO A 98 24.74 -0.25 3.14
N TRP A 99 23.65 -0.64 2.46
CA TRP A 99 23.07 0.18 1.40
C TRP A 99 22.48 1.51 1.91
N GLN A 100 22.05 1.58 3.18
CA GLN A 100 21.55 2.83 3.76
C GLN A 100 22.70 3.81 3.99
N ALA A 101 23.89 3.32 4.39
CA ALA A 101 25.10 4.16 4.47
C ALA A 101 25.52 4.67 3.08
N PHE A 102 25.52 3.79 2.07
CA PHE A 102 25.75 4.19 0.68
C PHE A 102 24.74 5.26 0.22
N ARG A 103 23.45 5.02 0.48
CA ARG A 103 22.36 5.94 0.13
C ARG A 103 22.59 7.32 0.73
N GLU A 104 22.93 7.44 2.01
CA GLU A 104 23.15 8.78 2.61
C GLU A 104 24.32 9.53 1.97
N LEU A 105 25.44 8.84 1.72
CA LEU A 105 26.60 9.45 1.05
C LEU A 105 26.24 9.86 -0.38
N TYR A 106 25.52 9.00 -1.10
CA TYR A 106 25.08 9.26 -2.46
C TYR A 106 24.09 10.43 -2.54
N CYS A 107 23.08 10.48 -1.67
CA CYS A 107 22.10 11.56 -1.64
C CYS A 107 22.73 12.90 -1.24
N ASN A 108 23.64 12.91 -0.25
CA ASN A 108 24.37 14.13 0.10
C ASN A 108 25.24 14.61 -1.08
N CYS A 109 25.87 13.66 -1.80
CA CYS A 109 26.62 13.95 -3.02
C CYS A 109 25.73 14.59 -4.10
N LEU A 110 24.55 14.03 -4.35
CA LEU A 110 23.60 14.58 -5.33
C LEU A 110 23.04 15.94 -4.93
N ASP A 111 22.67 16.12 -3.66
CA ASP A 111 22.16 17.40 -3.14
C ASP A 111 23.19 18.54 -3.31
N GLU A 112 24.48 18.22 -3.31
CA GLU A 112 25.59 19.16 -3.54
C GLU A 112 26.03 19.23 -5.01
N SER A 113 25.21 18.70 -5.93
CA SER A 113 25.51 18.61 -7.38
C SER A 113 26.84 17.90 -7.69
N GLY A 114 27.24 16.98 -6.81
CA GLY A 114 28.44 16.16 -6.95
C GLY A 114 28.22 14.91 -7.78
N ILE A 115 29.28 14.10 -7.89
CA ILE A 115 29.26 12.83 -8.60
C ILE A 115 29.92 11.71 -7.80
N THR A 116 29.51 10.46 -8.08
CA THR A 116 30.16 9.27 -7.54
C THR A 116 30.99 8.55 -8.59
N SER A 117 32.17 8.06 -8.19
CA SER A 117 33.11 7.36 -9.07
C SER A 117 33.73 6.15 -8.37
N ASP A 118 34.12 5.13 -9.12
CA ASP A 118 34.98 4.04 -8.64
C ASP A 118 36.47 4.30 -8.88
N SER A 119 36.78 5.46 -9.46
CA SER A 119 38.13 5.94 -9.75
C SER A 119 38.37 7.31 -9.09
N PRO A 120 39.59 7.60 -8.61
CA PRO A 120 39.89 8.89 -7.99
C PRO A 120 39.61 10.05 -8.94
N LEU A 121 39.06 11.14 -8.39
CA LEU A 121 38.79 12.38 -9.11
C LEU A 121 39.32 13.55 -8.28
N ASP A 122 40.32 14.27 -8.77
CA ASP A 122 41.01 15.33 -8.00
C ASP A 122 40.50 16.74 -8.30
N GLN A 123 39.45 16.87 -9.14
CA GLN A 123 38.91 18.15 -9.62
C GLN A 123 37.79 18.74 -8.74
N PHE A 124 37.53 18.14 -7.58
CA PHE A 124 36.45 18.52 -6.67
C PHE A 124 37.00 19.05 -5.36
N ASP A 125 36.30 20.03 -4.78
CA ASP A 125 36.70 20.66 -3.53
C ASP A 125 36.67 19.67 -2.37
N THR A 126 35.69 18.75 -2.35
CA THR A 126 35.56 17.71 -1.33
C THR A 126 35.46 16.33 -1.97
N ILE A 127 36.29 15.40 -1.50
CA ILE A 127 36.32 14.00 -1.93
C ILE A 127 36.20 13.11 -0.70
N ILE A 128 35.09 12.37 -0.59
CA ILE A 128 34.89 11.33 0.41
C ILE A 128 35.24 9.99 -0.22
N GLU A 129 36.31 9.38 0.25
CA GLU A 129 36.83 8.10 -0.21
C GLU A 129 36.45 7.00 0.78
N VAL A 130 35.74 5.98 0.29
CA VAL A 130 35.25 4.86 1.09
C VAL A 130 35.82 3.56 0.56
N ALA A 131 36.62 2.86 1.37
CA ALA A 131 37.15 1.54 1.07
C ALA A 131 36.42 0.48 1.91
N CYS A 132 35.28 -0.02 1.41
CA CYS A 132 34.44 -1.01 2.09
C CYS A 132 33.71 -1.88 1.06
N GLU A 133 33.90 -3.21 1.11
CA GLU A 133 33.33 -4.13 0.11
C GLU A 133 31.80 -4.07 0.06
N GLN A 134 31.14 -4.02 1.21
CA GLN A 134 29.68 -4.00 1.29
C GLN A 134 29.08 -2.69 0.77
N ILE A 135 29.77 -1.55 0.98
CA ILE A 135 29.36 -0.26 0.40
C ILE A 135 29.65 -0.24 -1.10
N TYR A 136 30.76 -0.83 -1.55
CA TYR A 136 31.06 -1.03 -2.97
C TYR A 136 29.99 -1.85 -3.68
N LEU A 137 29.53 -2.95 -3.07
CA LEU A 137 28.42 -3.75 -3.60
C LEU A 137 27.13 -2.93 -3.68
N ALA A 138 26.85 -2.03 -2.72
CA ALA A 138 25.70 -1.15 -2.81
C ALA A 138 25.82 -0.16 -3.99
N TYR A 139 27.01 0.37 -4.27
CA TYR A 139 27.27 1.20 -5.45
C TYR A 139 27.06 0.44 -6.76
N GLN A 140 27.56 -0.79 -6.86
CA GLN A 140 27.33 -1.62 -8.06
C GLN A 140 25.85 -1.92 -8.29
N ASN A 141 25.08 -2.00 -7.20
CA ASN A 141 23.65 -2.24 -7.20
C ASN A 141 22.84 -0.94 -7.00
N LYS A 142 23.40 0.24 -7.34
CA LYS A 142 22.74 1.53 -7.08
C LYS A 142 21.35 1.64 -7.71
N SER A 143 21.12 1.00 -8.85
CA SER A 143 19.82 0.92 -9.50
C SER A 143 18.77 0.21 -8.63
N ASN A 144 19.15 -0.60 -7.65
CA ASN A 144 18.17 -1.14 -6.70
C ASN A 144 17.71 -0.10 -5.67
N TYR A 145 18.46 0.99 -5.46
CA TYR A 145 18.16 1.98 -4.41
C TYR A 145 17.64 3.30 -4.96
N PHE A 146 17.86 3.57 -6.26
CA PHE A 146 17.49 4.81 -6.92
C PHE A 146 16.78 4.55 -8.24
N ILE A 147 15.62 5.18 -8.42
CA ILE A 147 14.90 5.17 -9.69
C ILE A 147 15.46 6.25 -10.62
N GLU A 148 15.98 5.79 -11.75
CA GLU A 148 16.46 6.62 -12.86
C GLU A 148 15.65 6.36 -14.15
N SER A 149 14.75 5.37 -14.13
CA SER A 149 13.93 4.99 -15.29
C SER A 149 12.72 5.92 -15.42
N THR A 150 12.28 6.16 -16.66
CA THR A 150 11.02 6.86 -16.92
C THR A 150 9.83 5.99 -16.50
N PRO A 151 8.84 6.53 -15.78
CA PRO A 151 7.63 5.78 -15.44
C PRO A 151 6.83 5.44 -16.71
N ILE A 152 6.23 4.24 -16.74
CA ILE A 152 5.27 3.84 -17.78
C ILE A 152 3.85 4.31 -17.46
N TYR A 153 3.58 4.62 -16.20
CA TYR A 153 2.35 5.21 -15.73
C TYR A 153 2.65 6.10 -14.53
N ALA A 154 1.93 7.22 -14.42
CA ALA A 154 2.06 8.12 -13.29
C ALA A 154 0.70 8.75 -12.99
N ASP A 155 0.34 8.78 -11.71
CA ASP A 155 -0.77 9.57 -11.20
C ASP A 155 -0.29 10.51 -10.09
N ARG A 156 -1.23 11.07 -9.31
CA ARG A 156 -0.91 11.98 -8.19
C ARG A 156 -0.29 11.30 -6.97
N ASN A 157 -0.26 9.97 -6.92
CA ASN A 157 0.14 9.17 -5.77
C ASN A 157 1.39 8.34 -6.06
N VAL A 158 1.46 7.71 -7.24
CA VAL A 158 2.41 6.67 -7.59
C VAL A 158 2.86 6.80 -9.04
N GLU A 159 4.14 6.62 -9.26
CA GLU A 159 4.77 6.29 -10.53
C GLU A 159 5.03 4.77 -10.59
N ILE A 160 4.66 4.15 -11.71
CA ILE A 160 4.88 2.73 -11.99
C ILE A 160 5.97 2.62 -13.05
N HIS A 161 7.01 1.84 -12.77
CA HIS A 161 8.16 1.64 -13.66
C HIS A 161 8.21 0.22 -14.21
N ASN A 162 8.63 0.09 -15.47
CA ASN A 162 8.72 -1.18 -16.18
C ASN A 162 10.01 -1.96 -15.84
N ASP A 163 10.23 -2.18 -14.55
CA ASP A 163 11.29 -3.01 -14.01
C ASP A 163 10.84 -3.64 -12.69
N SER A 164 11.47 -4.74 -12.28
CA SER A 164 11.20 -5.39 -11.00
C SER A 164 12.37 -5.13 -10.07
N ARG A 165 12.15 -4.30 -9.05
CA ARG A 165 13.18 -3.95 -8.07
C ARG A 165 12.78 -4.40 -6.66
N PRO A 166 13.77 -4.63 -5.76
CA PRO A 166 13.52 -5.22 -4.45
C PRO A 166 13.04 -4.24 -3.37
N TYR A 167 12.72 -3.00 -3.73
CA TYR A 167 12.28 -1.96 -2.81
C TYR A 167 11.03 -1.22 -3.30
N PHE A 168 10.28 -0.64 -2.38
CA PHE A 168 9.42 0.50 -2.67
C PHE A 168 10.20 1.79 -2.55
N TYR A 169 9.85 2.77 -3.38
CA TYR A 169 10.55 4.04 -3.47
C TYR A 169 9.66 5.18 -3.03
N TYR A 170 10.25 6.22 -2.48
CA TYR A 170 9.60 7.50 -2.22
C TYR A 170 10.47 8.59 -2.81
N LYS A 171 9.91 9.39 -3.72
CA LYS A 171 10.65 10.43 -4.48
C LYS A 171 11.94 9.89 -5.11
N GLY A 172 11.86 8.70 -5.69
CA GLY A 172 12.95 8.05 -6.42
C GLY A 172 13.95 7.29 -5.54
N VAL A 173 13.78 7.24 -4.22
CA VAL A 173 14.75 6.64 -3.29
C VAL A 173 14.12 5.48 -2.50
N ALA A 174 14.84 4.36 -2.36
CA ALA A 174 14.36 3.19 -1.64
C ALA A 174 14.12 3.47 -0.14
N VAL A 175 12.92 3.08 0.34
CA VAL A 175 12.47 3.32 1.72
C VAL A 175 12.04 2.06 2.46
N CYS A 176 11.71 0.98 1.78
CA CYS A 176 11.50 -0.33 2.41
C CYS A 176 11.59 -1.43 1.37
N ARG A 177 11.90 -2.66 1.80
CA ARG A 177 11.91 -3.80 0.89
C ARG A 177 10.50 -4.07 0.38
N SER A 178 10.38 -4.36 -0.91
CA SER A 178 9.14 -4.81 -1.53
C SER A 178 9.07 -6.34 -1.53
N GLY A 179 7.85 -6.87 -1.61
CA GLY A 179 7.66 -8.24 -2.09
C GLY A 179 7.98 -8.33 -3.60
N LYS A 180 8.05 -9.55 -4.15
CA LYS A 180 8.27 -9.72 -5.58
C LYS A 180 7.08 -9.16 -6.36
N SER A 181 7.34 -8.22 -7.27
CA SER A 181 6.36 -7.59 -8.15
C SER A 181 6.90 -7.50 -9.57
N ILE A 182 6.01 -7.48 -10.56
CA ILE A 182 6.38 -7.26 -11.96
C ILE A 182 6.84 -5.83 -12.25
N TYR A 183 6.46 -4.88 -11.40
CA TYR A 183 6.77 -3.46 -11.52
C TYR A 183 7.42 -2.90 -10.26
N SER A 184 8.06 -1.74 -10.41
CA SER A 184 8.56 -0.94 -9.29
C SER A 184 7.64 0.25 -9.08
N TYR A 185 7.42 0.60 -7.82
CA TYR A 185 6.50 1.65 -7.42
C TYR A 185 7.25 2.78 -6.71
N ASN A 186 7.13 3.99 -7.26
CA ASN A 186 7.64 5.21 -6.65
C ASN A 186 6.49 6.06 -6.12
N ILE A 187 6.47 6.28 -4.81
CA ILE A 187 5.45 7.06 -4.14
C ILE A 187 5.78 8.55 -4.25
N LEU A 188 4.81 9.34 -4.71
CA LEU A 188 4.91 10.78 -4.89
C LEU A 188 4.31 11.57 -3.72
N ARG A 189 3.31 10.99 -3.04
CA ARG A 189 2.65 11.56 -1.85
C ARG A 189 3.42 11.29 -0.58
N ASP A 190 3.31 12.19 0.39
CA ASP A 190 4.02 12.12 1.68
C ASP A 190 4.00 10.74 2.34
N VAL A 191 5.19 10.25 2.71
CA VAL A 191 5.43 9.00 3.44
C VAL A 191 6.08 9.37 4.76
N ASP A 192 5.55 8.87 5.87
CA ASP A 192 6.20 9.08 7.16
C ASP A 192 7.47 8.23 7.23
N LEU A 193 8.61 8.90 7.41
CA LEU A 193 9.90 8.24 7.49
C LEU A 193 10.44 8.21 8.93
N THR A 194 11.05 7.10 9.30
CA THR A 194 11.87 6.95 10.50
C THR A 194 13.19 7.73 10.37
N GLU A 195 14.01 7.70 11.44
CA GLU A 195 15.33 8.32 11.42
C GLU A 195 16.25 7.72 10.34
N ASP A 196 16.18 6.41 10.12
CA ASP A 196 16.93 5.67 9.10
C ASP A 196 16.34 5.76 7.69
N ARG A 197 15.40 6.68 7.50
CA ARG A 197 14.68 6.95 6.24
C ARG A 197 14.04 5.70 5.67
N THR A 198 13.49 4.88 6.56
CA THR A 198 12.63 3.78 6.16
C THR A 198 11.18 4.17 6.41
N ALA A 199 10.27 3.59 5.63
CA ALA A 199 8.85 3.88 5.78
C ALA A 199 8.34 3.41 7.14
N LYS A 200 7.76 4.33 7.92
CA LYS A 200 7.27 4.07 9.27
C LYS A 200 6.02 3.19 9.26
N TYR A 201 5.14 3.40 8.28
CA TYR A 201 3.89 2.66 8.11
C TYR A 201 3.73 2.15 6.67
N PRO A 202 4.52 1.15 6.21
CA PRO A 202 4.52 0.71 4.81
C PRO A 202 3.13 0.37 4.25
N HIS A 203 2.31 -0.36 5.01
CA HIS A 203 0.95 -0.71 4.60
C HIS A 203 0.08 0.54 4.31
N HIS A 204 0.14 1.55 5.18
CA HIS A 204 -0.70 2.75 5.07
C HIS A 204 -0.14 3.78 4.08
N ASP A 205 1.17 4.01 4.11
CA ASP A 205 1.80 5.10 3.38
C ASP A 205 2.25 4.70 1.98
N ILE A 206 2.35 3.40 1.68
CA ILE A 206 2.87 2.88 0.41
C ILE A 206 1.82 1.98 -0.24
N GLU A 207 1.54 0.81 0.36
CA GLU A 207 0.71 -0.22 -0.28
C GLU A 207 -0.70 0.27 -0.58
N ARG A 208 -1.31 1.00 0.36
CA ARG A 208 -2.61 1.65 0.16
C ARG A 208 -2.62 2.58 -1.07
N LYS A 209 -1.56 3.36 -1.28
CA LYS A 209 -1.48 4.30 -2.41
C LYS A 209 -1.32 3.54 -3.72
N ILE A 210 -0.49 2.49 -3.73
CA ILE A 210 -0.33 1.58 -4.87
C ILE A 210 -1.66 0.95 -5.25
N ALA A 211 -2.39 0.38 -4.28
CA ALA A 211 -3.69 -0.24 -4.52
C ALA A 211 -4.74 0.73 -5.08
N ILE A 212 -4.76 1.98 -4.57
CA ILE A 212 -5.63 3.04 -5.11
C ILE A 212 -5.24 3.36 -6.54
N SER A 213 -3.96 3.62 -6.82
CA SER A 213 -3.47 3.96 -8.16
C SER A 213 -3.74 2.86 -9.18
N ILE A 214 -3.58 1.58 -8.81
CA ILE A 214 -3.90 0.45 -9.70
C ILE A 214 -5.41 0.33 -9.94
N ALA A 215 -6.24 0.45 -8.90
CA ALA A 215 -7.69 0.40 -9.05
C ALA A 215 -8.23 1.53 -9.95
N THR A 216 -7.61 2.71 -9.90
CA THR A 216 -7.98 3.87 -10.73
C THR A 216 -7.16 4.01 -12.01
N CYS A 217 -6.30 3.04 -12.32
CA CYS A 217 -5.47 3.04 -13.53
C CYS A 217 -6.34 2.92 -14.78
N ASP A 218 -6.01 3.65 -15.84
CA ASP A 218 -6.69 3.63 -17.14
C ASP A 218 -5.87 2.89 -18.21
N ASP A 219 -4.68 2.38 -17.88
CA ASP A 219 -3.88 1.56 -18.78
C ASP A 219 -4.30 0.07 -18.69
N PRO A 220 -4.94 -0.49 -19.72
CA PRO A 220 -5.45 -1.87 -19.66
C PRO A 220 -4.35 -2.91 -19.61
N LYS A 221 -3.14 -2.60 -20.08
CA LYS A 221 -2.01 -3.53 -20.07
C LYS A 221 -1.46 -3.65 -18.66
N ILE A 222 -1.25 -2.53 -17.97
CA ILE A 222 -0.77 -2.53 -16.58
C ILE A 222 -1.75 -3.28 -15.68
N ILE A 223 -3.04 -2.99 -15.83
CA ILE A 223 -4.10 -3.67 -15.08
C ILE A 223 -4.08 -5.18 -15.34
N GLU A 224 -4.01 -5.59 -16.60
CA GLU A 224 -3.99 -7.02 -16.97
C GLU A 224 -2.73 -7.73 -16.45
N ASP A 225 -1.56 -7.12 -16.60
CA ASP A 225 -0.29 -7.67 -16.13
C ASP A 225 -0.32 -7.90 -14.61
N ILE A 226 -0.85 -6.94 -13.83
CA ILE A 226 -0.96 -7.05 -12.36
C ILE A 226 -2.01 -8.11 -11.97
N LEU A 227 -3.19 -8.09 -12.58
CA LEU A 227 -4.27 -9.05 -12.28
C LEU A 227 -3.91 -10.49 -12.66
N LEU A 228 -3.01 -10.70 -13.62
CA LEU A 228 -2.54 -12.02 -14.02
C LEU A 228 -1.22 -12.44 -13.35
N SER A 229 -0.54 -11.52 -12.66
CA SER A 229 0.72 -11.80 -12.01
C SER A 229 0.57 -12.89 -10.95
N ARG A 230 1.57 -13.78 -10.90
CA ARG A 230 1.71 -14.81 -9.86
C ARG A 230 2.79 -14.48 -8.86
N LEU A 231 3.37 -13.28 -8.95
CA LEU A 231 4.34 -12.82 -7.99
C LEU A 231 3.64 -12.45 -6.68
N GLU A 232 4.37 -12.68 -5.59
CA GLU A 232 3.85 -12.62 -4.23
C GLU A 232 3.16 -11.29 -3.90
N TYR A 233 3.79 -10.17 -4.26
CA TYR A 233 3.23 -8.85 -3.94
C TYR A 233 2.00 -8.53 -4.78
N ASP A 234 2.07 -8.73 -6.10
CA ASP A 234 1.00 -8.35 -7.03
C ASP A 234 -0.32 -9.08 -6.71
N ASN A 235 -0.24 -10.36 -6.36
CA ASN A 235 -1.40 -11.16 -5.97
C ASN A 235 -1.93 -10.81 -4.58
N ALA A 236 -1.10 -10.21 -3.72
CA ALA A 236 -1.46 -9.80 -2.36
C ALA A 236 -1.93 -8.34 -2.25
N ILE A 237 -2.01 -7.59 -3.36
CA ILE A 237 -2.45 -6.18 -3.33
C ILE A 237 -3.86 -6.08 -2.74
N ASN A 238 -3.98 -5.31 -1.68
CA ASN A 238 -5.23 -5.11 -0.95
C ASN A 238 -5.95 -3.84 -1.42
N TYR A 239 -7.04 -4.03 -2.15
CA TYR A 239 -7.87 -2.94 -2.69
C TYR A 239 -8.95 -2.39 -1.74
N SER A 240 -8.99 -2.84 -0.48
CA SER A 240 -10.01 -2.41 0.51
C SER A 240 -10.07 -0.89 0.71
N ALA A 241 -8.94 -0.21 0.54
CA ALA A 241 -8.84 1.24 0.71
C ALA A 241 -9.35 2.05 -0.50
N SER A 242 -9.58 1.42 -1.64
CA SER A 242 -10.10 2.07 -2.85
C SER A 242 -11.63 2.09 -2.77
N SER A 243 -12.27 3.26 -2.77
CA SER A 243 -13.73 3.36 -2.85
C SER A 243 -14.27 3.40 -4.28
N THR A 244 -13.38 3.46 -5.27
CA THR A 244 -13.71 3.59 -6.69
C THR A 244 -12.71 2.78 -7.51
N ALA A 245 -13.08 2.41 -8.72
CA ALA A 245 -12.18 1.87 -9.74
C ALA A 245 -12.46 2.53 -11.09
N SER A 246 -11.48 2.50 -12.00
CA SER A 246 -11.67 2.95 -13.38
C SER A 246 -12.59 1.99 -14.14
N SER A 247 -13.22 2.50 -15.20
CA SER A 247 -13.98 1.68 -16.15
C SER A 247 -13.12 0.55 -16.74
N GLU A 248 -11.85 0.84 -17.01
CA GLU A 248 -10.87 -0.08 -17.57
C GLU A 248 -10.55 -1.21 -16.60
N PHE A 249 -10.38 -0.90 -15.31
CA PHE A 249 -10.15 -1.89 -14.26
C PHE A 249 -11.35 -2.84 -14.12
N ILE A 250 -12.56 -2.27 -14.04
CA ILE A 250 -13.81 -3.04 -13.95
C ILE A 250 -14.00 -3.92 -15.18
N SER A 251 -13.84 -3.34 -16.38
CA SER A 251 -13.96 -4.03 -17.65
C SER A 251 -12.98 -5.20 -17.75
N LYS A 252 -11.71 -4.99 -17.37
CA LYS A 252 -10.69 -6.03 -17.39
C LYS A 252 -10.98 -7.15 -16.39
N CYS A 253 -11.40 -6.82 -15.16
CA CYS A 253 -11.81 -7.84 -14.19
C CYS A 253 -12.96 -8.70 -14.73
N ARG A 254 -14.01 -8.07 -15.29
CA ARG A 254 -15.15 -8.78 -15.90
C ARG A 254 -14.72 -9.67 -17.07
N GLN A 255 -13.85 -9.15 -17.94
CA GLN A 255 -13.30 -9.91 -19.07
C GLN A 255 -12.56 -11.16 -18.60
N LEU A 256 -11.67 -11.03 -17.61
CA LEU A 256 -10.87 -12.13 -17.09
C LEU A 256 -11.75 -13.21 -16.41
N ILE A 257 -12.72 -12.79 -15.59
CA ILE A 257 -13.69 -13.70 -14.97
C ILE A 257 -14.50 -14.45 -16.04
N SER A 258 -15.00 -13.74 -17.06
CA SER A 258 -15.79 -14.36 -18.15
C SER A 258 -14.99 -15.36 -18.99
N SER A 259 -13.65 -15.22 -19.01
CA SER A 259 -12.72 -16.11 -19.71
C SER A 259 -12.21 -17.26 -18.84
N ASP A 260 -12.86 -17.50 -17.68
CA ASP A 260 -12.49 -18.53 -16.69
C ASP A 260 -11.05 -18.38 -16.15
N ARG A 261 -10.53 -17.14 -16.14
CA ARG A 261 -9.23 -16.82 -15.53
C ARG A 261 -9.44 -16.37 -14.09
N CYS A 262 -8.63 -16.92 -13.18
CA CYS A 262 -8.60 -16.45 -11.80
C CYS A 262 -7.91 -15.10 -11.69
N ILE A 263 -8.56 -14.13 -11.04
CA ILE A 263 -8.00 -12.85 -10.61
C ILE A 263 -7.72 -12.86 -9.10
N PRO A 264 -6.94 -11.92 -8.55
CA PRO A 264 -6.73 -11.81 -7.11
C PRO A 264 -8.04 -11.61 -6.33
N GLU A 265 -8.17 -12.28 -5.18
CA GLU A 265 -9.38 -12.23 -4.34
C GLU A 265 -9.76 -10.81 -3.93
N ALA A 266 -8.77 -9.98 -3.61
CA ALA A 266 -8.98 -8.57 -3.26
C ALA A 266 -9.55 -7.75 -4.42
N ALA A 267 -9.15 -8.04 -5.66
CA ALA A 267 -9.68 -7.36 -6.86
C ALA A 267 -11.13 -7.81 -7.13
N PHE A 268 -11.41 -9.11 -6.97
CA PHE A 268 -12.77 -9.65 -7.04
C PHE A 268 -13.70 -9.03 -5.98
N THR A 269 -13.19 -8.90 -4.74
CA THR A 269 -13.91 -8.26 -3.64
C THR A 269 -14.23 -6.79 -3.94
N LEU A 270 -13.26 -6.04 -4.47
CA LEU A 270 -13.49 -4.66 -4.91
C LEU A 270 -14.56 -4.62 -6.02
N LEU A 271 -14.46 -5.48 -7.03
CA LEU A 271 -15.44 -5.54 -8.13
C LEU A 271 -16.85 -5.80 -7.60
N ASN A 272 -17.03 -6.80 -6.72
CA ASN A 272 -18.34 -7.13 -6.16
C ASN A 272 -18.92 -5.97 -5.35
N ARG A 273 -18.12 -5.32 -4.50
CA ARG A 273 -18.57 -4.14 -3.77
C ARG A 273 -19.02 -3.02 -4.72
N LEU A 274 -18.27 -2.75 -5.79
CA LEU A 274 -18.64 -1.71 -6.76
C LEU A 274 -19.90 -2.09 -7.56
N CYS A 275 -20.05 -3.35 -7.95
CA CYS A 275 -21.27 -3.85 -8.59
C CYS A 275 -22.48 -3.75 -7.65
N ASP A 276 -22.27 -4.06 -6.37
CA ASP A 276 -23.28 -3.96 -5.32
C ASP A 276 -23.74 -2.51 -5.11
N GLU A 277 -22.81 -1.57 -5.06
CA GLU A 277 -23.09 -0.13 -4.98
C GLU A 277 -23.77 0.42 -6.25
N ALA A 278 -23.49 -0.17 -7.42
CA ALA A 278 -24.07 0.22 -8.71
C ALA A 278 -25.41 -0.45 -9.04
N GLY A 279 -25.81 -1.48 -8.29
CA GLY A 279 -27.02 -2.27 -8.57
C GLY A 279 -26.94 -3.13 -9.84
N GLU A 280 -25.74 -3.46 -10.30
CA GLU A 280 -25.52 -4.21 -11.54
C GLU A 280 -25.46 -5.72 -11.26
N TRP A 281 -26.63 -6.34 -11.04
CA TRP A 281 -26.74 -7.78 -10.84
C TRP A 281 -27.35 -8.47 -12.07
N PRO A 282 -26.66 -9.47 -12.68
CA PRO A 282 -27.16 -10.14 -13.87
C PRO A 282 -28.40 -10.98 -13.55
N GLU A 283 -29.51 -10.65 -14.20
CA GLU A 283 -30.79 -11.35 -14.06
C GLU A 283 -30.69 -12.82 -14.50
N VAL A 284 -31.51 -13.66 -13.88
CA VAL A 284 -31.60 -15.09 -14.17
C VAL A 284 -33.05 -15.47 -14.44
N GLU A 285 -33.25 -16.21 -15.52
CA GLU A 285 -34.54 -16.83 -15.80
C GLU A 285 -34.86 -17.89 -14.74
N LEU A 286 -36.06 -17.80 -14.19
CA LEU A 286 -36.59 -18.75 -13.23
C LEU A 286 -37.17 -19.96 -13.97
N ASN A 287 -36.97 -21.15 -13.40
CA ASN A 287 -37.75 -22.30 -13.84
C ASN A 287 -39.18 -22.25 -13.27
N ASN A 288 -40.06 -23.11 -13.78
CA ASN A 288 -41.47 -23.15 -13.37
C ASN A 288 -41.69 -23.34 -11.87
N VAL A 289 -40.80 -24.09 -11.20
CA VAL A 289 -40.90 -24.34 -9.75
C VAL A 289 -40.54 -23.07 -8.99
N GLU A 290 -39.43 -22.44 -9.34
CA GLU A 290 -38.96 -21.22 -8.68
C GLU A 290 -39.94 -20.06 -8.89
N GLN A 291 -40.51 -19.90 -10.09
CA GLN A 291 -41.54 -18.91 -10.35
C GLN A 291 -42.78 -19.16 -9.46
N ALA A 292 -43.23 -20.41 -9.37
CA ALA A 292 -44.35 -20.76 -8.50
C ALA A 292 -44.05 -20.51 -7.00
N MET A 293 -42.78 -20.51 -6.58
CA MET A 293 -42.39 -20.14 -5.23
C MET A 293 -42.53 -18.62 -5.01
N ILE A 294 -42.13 -17.79 -5.97
CA ILE A 294 -42.35 -16.34 -5.90
C ILE A 294 -43.86 -16.06 -5.86
N ASP A 295 -44.64 -16.62 -6.79
CA ASP A 295 -46.07 -16.35 -6.89
C ASP A 295 -46.81 -16.69 -5.60
N LYS A 296 -46.49 -17.85 -4.99
CA LYS A 296 -47.04 -18.26 -3.69
C LYS A 296 -46.61 -17.34 -2.56
N SER A 297 -45.35 -16.90 -2.57
CA SER A 297 -44.81 -15.99 -1.55
C SER A 297 -45.48 -14.63 -1.62
N VAL A 298 -45.61 -14.05 -2.81
CA VAL A 298 -46.30 -12.77 -3.05
C VAL A 298 -47.77 -12.88 -2.65
N ALA A 299 -48.47 -13.93 -3.07
CA ALA A 299 -49.88 -14.13 -2.71
C ALA A 299 -50.07 -14.27 -1.19
N PHE A 300 -49.18 -14.98 -0.51
CA PHE A 300 -49.19 -15.12 0.94
C PHE A 300 -48.95 -13.79 1.66
N LEU A 301 -47.92 -13.03 1.27
CA LEU A 301 -47.59 -11.74 1.89
C LEU A 301 -48.70 -10.70 1.65
N ARG A 302 -49.31 -10.70 0.47
CA ARG A 302 -50.48 -9.87 0.16
C ARG A 302 -51.67 -10.22 1.07
N ALA A 303 -51.91 -11.50 1.34
CA ALA A 303 -52.97 -11.92 2.27
C ALA A 303 -52.71 -11.47 3.71
N LEU A 304 -51.45 -11.22 4.09
CA LEU A 304 -51.05 -10.61 5.36
C LEU A 304 -51.15 -9.07 5.37
N GLY A 305 -51.65 -8.46 4.29
CA GLY A 305 -51.77 -7.03 4.12
C GLY A 305 -50.49 -6.32 3.69
N GLU A 306 -49.49 -7.06 3.20
CA GLU A 306 -48.24 -6.48 2.68
C GLU A 306 -48.18 -6.65 1.15
N PRO A 307 -48.53 -5.61 0.36
CA PRO A 307 -48.45 -5.65 -1.10
C PRO A 307 -46.99 -5.54 -1.58
N VAL A 308 -46.24 -6.61 -1.42
CA VAL A 308 -44.79 -6.64 -1.75
C VAL A 308 -44.50 -6.46 -3.23
N ASP A 309 -45.46 -6.73 -4.09
CA ASP A 309 -45.36 -6.56 -5.54
C ASP A 309 -45.71 -5.14 -6.02
N ASP A 310 -45.89 -4.20 -5.09
CA ASP A 310 -45.78 -2.76 -5.40
C ASP A 310 -44.35 -2.39 -5.84
N TYR A 311 -43.36 -3.24 -5.52
CA TYR A 311 -41.97 -3.13 -5.96
C TYR A 311 -41.64 -4.23 -6.97
N ASP A 312 -40.78 -3.91 -7.94
CA ASP A 312 -40.31 -4.87 -8.95
C ASP A 312 -39.40 -5.92 -8.30
N ILE A 313 -39.76 -7.20 -8.46
CA ILE A 313 -39.02 -8.33 -7.88
C ILE A 313 -38.21 -9.00 -8.98
N LYS A 314 -36.89 -8.89 -8.90
CA LYS A 314 -35.94 -9.47 -9.86
C LYS A 314 -35.17 -10.62 -9.24
N THR A 315 -34.89 -11.65 -10.03
CA THR A 315 -33.97 -12.73 -9.60
C THR A 315 -32.66 -12.62 -10.34
N VAL A 316 -31.55 -12.76 -9.62
CA VAL A 316 -30.19 -12.54 -10.13
C VAL A 316 -29.29 -13.73 -9.81
N LYS A 317 -28.14 -13.82 -10.51
CA LYS A 317 -27.19 -14.93 -10.32
C LYS A 317 -26.63 -14.99 -8.89
N GLY A 318 -26.44 -13.83 -8.27
CA GLY A 318 -25.92 -13.68 -6.92
C GLY A 318 -25.89 -12.22 -6.50
N LEU A 319 -25.84 -12.00 -5.18
CA LEU A 319 -25.83 -10.68 -4.53
C LEU A 319 -24.59 -10.49 -3.63
N GLY A 320 -23.55 -11.30 -3.82
CA GLY A 320 -22.40 -11.43 -2.91
C GLY A 320 -22.52 -12.60 -1.94
N ASP A 321 -21.53 -12.76 -1.06
CA ASP A 321 -21.40 -13.91 -0.16
C ASP A 321 -22.58 -14.00 0.82
N ASN A 322 -23.33 -15.11 0.74
CA ASN A 322 -24.48 -15.45 1.58
C ASN A 322 -25.65 -14.45 1.58
N CYS A 323 -25.71 -13.53 0.62
CA CYS A 323 -26.81 -12.56 0.50
C CYS A 323 -28.01 -13.20 -0.23
N MET A 324 -29.16 -13.27 0.45
CA MET A 324 -30.38 -13.91 -0.07
C MET A 324 -31.27 -12.93 -0.84
N GLY A 325 -31.35 -11.69 -0.37
CA GLY A 325 -32.14 -10.62 -0.96
C GLY A 325 -31.43 -9.28 -0.80
N ARG A 326 -31.85 -8.30 -1.61
CA ARG A 326 -31.43 -6.91 -1.45
C ARG A 326 -32.46 -5.93 -2.02
N ALA A 327 -32.80 -4.92 -1.23
CA ALA A 327 -33.55 -3.74 -1.62
C ALA A 327 -32.62 -2.69 -2.24
N PHE A 328 -32.84 -2.34 -3.52
CA PHE A 328 -32.03 -1.32 -4.20
C PHE A 328 -32.82 -0.62 -5.30
N ASP A 329 -32.72 0.72 -5.37
CA ASP A 329 -33.35 1.56 -6.38
C ASP A 329 -34.84 1.26 -6.61
N GLY A 330 -35.60 1.08 -5.51
CA GLY A 330 -37.03 0.77 -5.58
C GLY A 330 -37.36 -0.63 -6.13
N ARG A 331 -36.39 -1.55 -6.14
CA ARG A 331 -36.57 -2.94 -6.55
C ARG A 331 -36.09 -3.90 -5.48
N ILE A 332 -36.67 -5.09 -5.48
CA ILE A 332 -36.27 -6.22 -4.65
C ILE A 332 -35.50 -7.19 -5.52
N TYR A 333 -34.24 -7.46 -5.19
CA TYR A 333 -33.43 -8.45 -5.87
C TYR A 333 -33.32 -9.71 -5.01
N LEU A 334 -33.47 -10.89 -5.62
CA LEU A 334 -33.33 -12.19 -4.96
C LEU A 334 -32.18 -12.98 -5.60
N SER A 335 -31.34 -13.60 -4.78
CA SER A 335 -30.36 -14.59 -5.26
C SER A 335 -31.02 -15.98 -5.39
N LYS A 336 -30.28 -16.97 -5.91
CA LYS A 336 -30.76 -18.36 -5.97
C LYS A 336 -30.81 -19.09 -4.62
N ILE A 337 -30.18 -18.54 -3.58
CA ILE A 337 -30.06 -19.15 -2.25
C ILE A 337 -31.43 -19.42 -1.59
N PRO A 338 -32.35 -18.44 -1.45
CA PRO A 338 -33.64 -18.66 -0.78
C PRO A 338 -34.50 -19.73 -1.46
N PHE A 339 -34.35 -19.93 -2.78
CA PHE A 339 -35.08 -20.98 -3.51
C PHE A 339 -34.65 -22.39 -3.10
N GLN A 340 -33.39 -22.58 -2.72
CA GLN A 340 -32.87 -23.87 -2.23
C GLN A 340 -33.39 -24.20 -0.83
N LEU A 341 -33.80 -23.17 -0.07
CA LEU A 341 -34.31 -23.27 1.29
C LEU A 341 -35.85 -23.38 1.36
N GLY A 342 -36.53 -23.22 0.23
CA GLY A 342 -37.97 -23.44 0.09
C GLY A 342 -38.82 -22.16 0.13
N THR A 343 -40.13 -22.30 -0.15
CA THR A 343 -41.05 -21.17 -0.37
C THR A 343 -41.15 -20.24 0.83
N LYS A 344 -41.05 -20.78 2.05
CA LYS A 344 -41.06 -19.97 3.28
C LYS A 344 -39.87 -19.00 3.33
N GLN A 345 -38.69 -19.45 2.91
CA GLN A 345 -37.51 -18.61 2.90
C GLN A 345 -37.60 -17.53 1.82
N VAL A 346 -38.13 -17.87 0.64
CA VAL A 346 -38.42 -16.87 -0.41
C VAL A 346 -39.37 -15.79 0.12
N ALA A 347 -40.46 -16.19 0.79
CA ALA A 347 -41.40 -15.24 1.39
C ALA A 347 -40.75 -14.38 2.48
N SER A 348 -39.95 -14.95 3.38
CA SER A 348 -39.28 -14.16 4.42
C SER A 348 -38.29 -13.16 3.84
N THR A 349 -37.51 -13.57 2.84
CA THR A 349 -36.55 -12.69 2.17
C THR A 349 -37.27 -11.55 1.43
N ILE A 350 -38.35 -11.83 0.68
CA ILE A 350 -39.14 -10.78 0.02
C ILE A 350 -39.73 -9.80 1.05
N LEU A 351 -40.25 -10.30 2.17
CA LEU A 351 -40.82 -9.45 3.22
C LEU A 351 -39.77 -8.53 3.87
N GLU A 352 -38.57 -9.06 4.15
CA GLU A 352 -37.47 -8.29 4.70
C GLU A 352 -37.08 -7.12 3.76
N GLU A 353 -36.81 -7.41 2.49
CA GLU A 353 -36.48 -6.37 1.49
C GLU A 353 -37.61 -5.37 1.27
N TYR A 354 -38.87 -5.81 1.33
CA TYR A 354 -40.02 -4.93 1.27
C TYR A 354 -40.03 -3.92 2.44
N VAL A 355 -39.72 -4.36 3.65
CA VAL A 355 -39.66 -3.49 4.83
C VAL A 355 -38.56 -2.45 4.68
N HIS A 356 -37.39 -2.86 4.17
CA HIS A 356 -36.31 -1.93 3.83
C HIS A 356 -36.78 -0.83 2.87
N LEU A 357 -37.48 -1.18 1.78
CA LEU A 357 -37.97 -0.21 0.79
C LEU A 357 -39.11 0.68 1.31
N LYS A 358 -40.09 0.10 2.01
CA LYS A 358 -41.29 0.83 2.44
C LYS A 358 -41.05 1.71 3.65
N HIS A 359 -40.24 1.24 4.60
CA HIS A 359 -40.05 1.90 5.89
C HIS A 359 -38.66 2.55 6.03
N GLY A 360 -37.74 2.31 5.11
CA GLY A 360 -36.38 2.89 5.15
C GLY A 360 -35.56 2.39 6.34
N CYS A 361 -35.89 1.22 6.88
CA CYS A 361 -35.17 0.64 8.01
C CYS A 361 -33.82 0.07 7.54
N PRO A 362 -32.70 0.32 8.23
CA PRO A 362 -31.43 -0.35 7.92
C PRO A 362 -31.43 -1.82 8.33
N ASP A 363 -30.53 -2.61 7.74
CA ASP A 363 -30.23 -3.98 8.19
C ASP A 363 -29.82 -4.03 9.66
N PHE A 364 -30.23 -5.09 10.35
CA PHE A 364 -29.93 -5.34 11.77
C PHE A 364 -30.31 -4.21 12.74
N SER A 365 -31.22 -3.32 12.32
CA SER A 365 -31.67 -2.19 13.12
C SER A 365 -32.71 -2.60 14.17
N ARG A 366 -32.91 -1.78 15.20
CA ARG A 366 -33.96 -2.03 16.19
C ARG A 366 -35.34 -1.77 15.60
N GLU A 367 -35.40 -0.88 14.62
CA GLU A 367 -36.57 -0.47 13.87
C GLU A 367 -37.17 -1.66 13.12
N ILE A 368 -36.36 -2.42 12.36
CA ILE A 368 -36.85 -3.61 11.64
C ILE A 368 -37.31 -4.70 12.60
N GLN A 369 -36.60 -4.91 13.72
CA GLN A 369 -36.98 -5.90 14.74
C GLN A 369 -38.33 -5.53 15.38
N SER A 370 -38.50 -4.26 15.74
CA SER A 370 -39.74 -3.77 16.35
C SER A 370 -40.91 -3.92 15.37
N TRP A 371 -40.71 -3.54 14.11
CA TRP A 371 -41.71 -3.73 13.05
C TRP A 371 -42.13 -5.20 12.90
N LEU A 372 -41.16 -6.12 12.87
CA LEU A 372 -41.44 -7.55 12.76
C LEU A 372 -42.23 -8.07 13.97
N PHE A 373 -41.85 -7.69 15.20
CA PHE A 373 -42.57 -8.11 16.39
C PHE A 373 -43.98 -7.54 16.45
N ASP A 374 -44.16 -6.25 16.15
CA ASP A 374 -45.47 -5.60 16.12
C ASP A 374 -46.37 -6.25 15.07
N LYS A 375 -45.82 -6.61 13.90
CA LYS A 375 -46.55 -7.33 12.87
C LYS A 375 -46.98 -8.73 13.32
N ILE A 376 -46.11 -9.46 14.02
CA ILE A 376 -46.45 -10.78 14.60
C ILE A 376 -47.59 -10.64 15.61
N LEU A 377 -47.53 -9.65 16.51
CA LEU A 377 -48.60 -9.39 17.48
C LEU A 377 -49.92 -9.04 16.78
N SER A 378 -49.87 -8.15 15.78
CA SER A 378 -51.05 -7.76 14.98
C SER A 378 -51.70 -8.95 14.25
N ILE A 379 -50.89 -9.89 13.76
CA ILE A 379 -51.39 -11.14 13.16
C ILE A 379 -52.06 -12.00 14.24
N GLY A 380 -51.47 -12.08 15.44
CA GLY A 380 -52.05 -12.78 16.59
C GLY A 380 -53.41 -12.23 17.00
N GLU A 381 -53.53 -10.90 17.10
CA GLU A 381 -54.81 -10.22 17.37
C GLU A 381 -55.85 -10.51 16.29
N SER A 382 -55.45 -10.45 15.01
CA SER A 382 -56.34 -10.73 13.89
C SER A 382 -56.88 -12.17 13.90
N ILE A 383 -56.07 -13.13 14.36
CA ILE A 383 -56.49 -14.53 14.51
C ILE A 383 -57.44 -14.71 15.70
N ASN A 384 -57.19 -14.01 16.80
CA ASN A 384 -58.00 -14.13 18.03
C ASN A 384 -59.29 -13.29 18.00
N GLY A 385 -59.36 -12.30 17.10
CA GLY A 385 -60.53 -11.43 16.94
C GLY A 385 -60.69 -10.35 18.02
N GLU A 386 -59.70 -10.19 18.91
CA GLU A 386 -59.68 -9.21 19.99
C GLU A 386 -58.27 -8.61 20.12
N PRO A 387 -58.14 -7.30 20.38
CA PRO A 387 -56.84 -6.67 20.64
C PRO A 387 -56.22 -7.17 21.95
N LEU A 388 -54.89 -7.19 22.03
CA LEU A 388 -54.12 -7.62 23.21
C LEU A 388 -54.22 -6.64 24.40
#